data_AF-A0A6J3HI78-F1
#
_entry.id   AF-A0A6J3HI78-F1
#
_cell.length_a   1.000
_cell.length_b   1.000
_cell.length_c   1.000
_cell.angle_alpha   90.00
_cell.angle_beta   90.00
_cell.angle_gamma   90.00
#
_symmetry.space_group_name_H-M   'P 1'
#
loop_
_entity.id
_entity.type
_entity.pdbx_description
1 polymer ?
#
loop_
_entity_poly.entity_id
_entity_poly.type
_entity_poly.pdbx_seq_one_letter_code
_entity_poly.pdbx_strand_id
1 'polypeptide(L)'
;VPAKDEPGRQEKMSIYQAMWKGVLRPGTALVLLEAQAATGFVIDPVRNLRLSVEEAVAAGVVGGEIQEKLLSAERAVTGYTDPYTGQQISLFQAMQKDLIVREHGIRLLEAQIATGGVIDPVHSHRVPVDVAYRRGYFDEEMNRVLADPSDDTKGFFDPNTHENLTYVQLLRRCVRDPDTGLYMLQLAGRGSAVHQLSEELRCALRDARVTPGSGALRGQSVSVWELLFYREVSEGRRQDLLSRYRAGTLTVEELGATLISLLAQAEAEAGAGSPPPDPREALRAATMEVKVGRLRGRAVPVWDVLASGYVSGAAREELLAQFGSGTLALPALTRRLTAIIEEAEETPGGGQERQDASRGPRDPGPAGQGDGESGRSPDKAEAARRQEQTLRGATMEVQHGQFQGRPVSVWDVLFSSYLSEARRDELLAQHAAGALSLPDLVAVLTRIIEEAEERLSKVSFRGLRRQVSASELHTSGILGPDTLRALAQGTKTLQEVTEMDSVKRYLEGTSCIAGVLVPAKDEPGRQEKM
;
A
#
# COMPACT_ATOMS: atom_id res chain seq x y z
N VAL A 1 39.35 -12.29 -30.58
CA VAL A 1 38.85 -13.57 -30.00
C VAL A 1 37.34 -13.46 -30.02
N PRO A 2 36.62 -14.23 -30.85
CA PRO A 2 35.17 -14.16 -30.86
C PRO A 2 34.66 -14.81 -29.56
N ALA A 3 33.74 -14.11 -28.90
CA ALA A 3 33.10 -14.58 -27.67
C ALA A 3 32.32 -15.86 -27.99
N LYS A 4 32.58 -16.90 -27.20
CA LYS A 4 31.82 -18.15 -27.20
C LYS A 4 30.35 -17.87 -26.90
N ASP A 5 29.49 -18.59 -27.60
CA ASP A 5 28.05 -18.67 -27.41
C ASP A 5 27.66 -18.77 -25.92
N GLU A 6 26.80 -17.87 -25.45
CA GLU A 6 26.16 -17.97 -24.13
C GLU A 6 24.84 -18.76 -24.26
N PRO A 7 24.72 -19.95 -23.66
CA PRO A 7 23.45 -20.66 -23.58
C PRO A 7 22.52 -19.95 -22.57
N GLY A 8 21.32 -19.54 -23.01
CA GLY A 8 20.27 -19.01 -22.12
C GLY A 8 19.71 -17.62 -22.47
N ARG A 9 20.05 -17.05 -23.62
CA ARG A 9 19.50 -15.74 -24.04
C ARG A 9 17.97 -15.83 -24.20
N GLN A 10 17.23 -14.99 -23.49
CA GLN A 10 15.78 -14.85 -23.64
C GLN A 10 15.44 -13.66 -24.52
N GLU A 11 14.50 -13.84 -25.44
CA GLU A 11 13.93 -12.77 -26.26
C GLU A 11 12.71 -12.19 -25.54
N LYS A 12 12.75 -10.90 -25.21
CA LYS A 12 11.58 -10.16 -24.72
C LYS A 12 10.69 -9.74 -25.88
N MET A 13 9.38 -9.93 -25.74
CA MET A 13 8.40 -9.48 -26.73
C MET A 13 7.05 -9.12 -26.08
N SER A 14 6.27 -8.30 -26.77
CA SER A 14 4.91 -7.99 -26.35
C SER A 14 4.00 -9.22 -26.48
N ILE A 15 2.90 -9.22 -25.73
CA ILE A 15 1.91 -10.32 -25.76
C ILE A 15 1.33 -10.48 -27.18
N TYR A 16 1.05 -9.36 -27.85
CA TYR A 16 0.55 -9.35 -29.22
C TYR A 16 1.57 -9.91 -30.21
N GLN A 17 2.85 -9.54 -30.10
CA GLN A 17 3.92 -10.10 -30.93
C GLN A 17 4.06 -11.61 -30.71
N ALA A 18 3.96 -12.08 -29.47
CA ALA A 18 4.00 -13.50 -29.15
C ALA A 18 2.81 -14.27 -29.75
N MET A 19 1.63 -13.66 -29.78
CA MET A 19 0.46 -14.21 -30.49
C MET A 19 0.73 -14.36 -31.99
N TRP A 20 1.20 -13.29 -32.65
CA TRP A 20 1.48 -13.30 -34.09
C TRP A 20 2.59 -14.26 -34.50
N LYS A 21 3.62 -14.39 -33.66
CA LYS A 21 4.69 -15.39 -33.86
C LYS A 21 4.23 -16.83 -33.56
N GLY A 22 2.99 -17.04 -33.12
CA GLY A 22 2.44 -18.36 -32.77
C GLY A 22 3.05 -18.96 -31.50
N VAL A 23 3.68 -18.13 -30.66
CA VAL A 23 4.24 -18.53 -29.37
C VAL A 23 3.13 -18.64 -28.32
N LEU A 24 2.20 -17.68 -28.33
CA LEU A 24 0.98 -17.74 -27.54
C LEU A 24 -0.23 -18.05 -28.41
N ARG A 25 -1.17 -18.83 -27.88
CA ARG A 25 -2.46 -19.04 -28.54
C ARG A 25 -3.26 -17.73 -28.55
N PRO A 26 -4.03 -17.44 -29.61
CA PRO A 26 -4.81 -16.20 -29.70
C PRO A 26 -5.73 -15.94 -28.51
N GLY A 27 -6.40 -16.98 -27.99
CA GLY A 27 -7.26 -16.87 -26.81
C GLY A 27 -6.50 -16.41 -25.56
N THR A 28 -5.36 -17.05 -25.26
CA THR A 28 -4.51 -16.71 -24.10
C THR A 28 -3.95 -15.30 -24.22
N ALA A 29 -3.48 -14.91 -25.41
CA ALA A 29 -2.96 -13.57 -25.64
C ALA A 29 -4.03 -12.48 -25.48
N LEU A 30 -5.23 -12.71 -26.03
CA LEU A 30 -6.35 -11.78 -25.89
C LEU A 30 -6.73 -11.56 -24.43
N VAL A 31 -6.84 -12.64 -23.64
CA VAL A 31 -7.15 -12.58 -22.20
C VAL A 31 -6.15 -11.69 -21.45
N LEU A 32 -4.85 -11.84 -21.73
CA LEU A 32 -3.82 -11.05 -21.07
C LEU A 32 -3.82 -9.59 -21.53
N LEU A 33 -4.08 -9.32 -22.82
CA LEU A 33 -4.20 -7.95 -23.35
C LEU A 33 -5.44 -7.23 -22.81
N GLU A 34 -6.56 -7.94 -22.65
CA GLU A 34 -7.76 -7.41 -21.98
C GLU A 34 -7.47 -7.06 -20.51
N ALA A 35 -6.70 -7.89 -19.81
CA ALA A 35 -6.25 -7.57 -18.45
C ALA A 35 -5.32 -6.34 -18.40
N GLN A 36 -4.44 -6.16 -19.39
CA GLN A 36 -3.64 -4.93 -19.51
C GLN A 36 -4.53 -3.70 -19.70
N ALA A 37 -5.48 -3.76 -20.65
CA ALA A 37 -6.41 -2.68 -20.92
C ALA A 37 -7.27 -2.33 -19.68
N ALA A 38 -7.78 -3.35 -18.97
CA ALA A 38 -8.60 -3.18 -17.77
C ALA A 38 -7.83 -2.72 -16.52
N THR A 39 -6.50 -2.80 -16.54
CA THR A 39 -5.62 -2.33 -15.44
C THR A 39 -4.97 -0.98 -15.73
N GLY A 40 -5.28 -0.38 -16.87
CA GLY A 40 -4.92 1.00 -17.17
C GLY A 40 -4.19 1.17 -18.49
N PHE A 41 -3.31 0.29 -18.93
CA PHE A 41 -2.49 0.56 -20.12
C PHE A 41 -2.14 -0.73 -20.85
N VAL A 42 -2.15 -0.66 -22.18
CA VAL A 42 -1.46 -1.63 -23.03
C VAL A 42 0.04 -1.34 -22.96
N ILE A 43 0.84 -2.38 -22.70
CA ILE A 43 2.27 -2.21 -22.44
C ILE A 43 3.11 -2.72 -23.60
N ASP A 44 4.05 -1.89 -24.07
CA ASP A 44 5.17 -2.31 -24.90
C ASP A 44 6.40 -2.53 -24.01
N PRO A 45 6.74 -3.79 -23.66
CA PRO A 45 7.89 -4.09 -22.80
C PRO A 45 9.23 -3.87 -23.48
N VAL A 46 9.27 -3.73 -24.82
CA VAL A 46 10.51 -3.49 -25.55
C VAL A 46 10.92 -2.03 -25.42
N ARG A 47 9.97 -1.12 -25.65
CA ARG A 47 10.16 0.33 -25.58
C ARG A 47 9.81 0.94 -24.22
N ASN A 48 9.33 0.12 -23.28
CA ASN A 48 8.83 0.53 -21.96
C ASN A 48 7.73 1.61 -22.05
N LEU A 49 6.79 1.43 -22.98
CA LEU A 49 5.68 2.37 -23.19
C LEU A 49 4.41 1.85 -22.52
N ARG A 50 3.61 2.80 -22.00
CA ARG A 50 2.27 2.57 -21.46
C ARG A 50 1.29 3.42 -22.26
N LEU A 51 0.39 2.77 -22.97
CA LEU A 51 -0.46 3.39 -23.98
C LEU A 51 -1.94 3.10 -23.70
N SER A 52 -2.83 4.02 -24.08
CA SER A 52 -4.25 3.69 -24.25
C SER A 52 -4.43 2.66 -25.37
N VAL A 53 -5.61 2.05 -25.47
CA VAL A 53 -5.87 1.08 -26.55
C VAL A 53 -5.74 1.74 -27.93
N GLU A 54 -6.26 2.95 -28.10
CA GLU A 54 -6.17 3.69 -29.37
C GLU A 54 -4.71 4.04 -29.72
N GLU A 55 -3.94 4.53 -28.74
CA GLU A 55 -2.52 4.82 -28.92
C GLU A 55 -1.70 3.57 -29.25
N ALA A 56 -2.03 2.43 -28.63
CA ALA A 56 -1.37 1.16 -28.87
C ALA A 56 -1.64 0.62 -30.29
N VAL A 57 -2.85 0.80 -30.82
CA VAL A 57 -3.18 0.48 -32.22
C VAL A 57 -2.42 1.40 -33.17
N ALA A 58 -2.42 2.71 -32.90
CA ALA A 58 -1.73 3.69 -33.74
C ALA A 58 -0.21 3.46 -33.77
N ALA A 59 0.38 3.02 -32.65
CA ALA A 59 1.79 2.68 -32.53
C ALA A 59 2.15 1.27 -33.04
N GLY A 60 1.15 0.46 -33.45
CA GLY A 60 1.34 -0.92 -33.92
C GLY A 60 1.76 -1.90 -32.82
N VAL A 61 1.52 -1.57 -31.55
CA VAL A 61 1.77 -2.47 -30.41
C VAL A 61 0.72 -3.58 -30.36
N VAL A 62 -0.51 -3.26 -30.75
CA VAL A 62 -1.63 -4.17 -30.98
C VAL A 62 -2.25 -3.89 -32.35
N GLY A 63 -2.93 -4.86 -32.94
CA GLY A 63 -3.60 -4.69 -34.23
C GLY A 63 -5.06 -4.31 -34.10
N GLY A 64 -5.59 -3.73 -35.19
CA GLY A 64 -6.97 -3.27 -35.26
C GLY A 64 -8.01 -4.38 -35.09
N GLU A 65 -7.66 -5.64 -35.38
CA GLU A 65 -8.58 -6.79 -35.30
C GLU A 65 -9.04 -7.13 -33.88
N ILE A 66 -8.29 -6.70 -32.86
CA ILE A 66 -8.66 -6.88 -31.45
C ILE A 66 -9.06 -5.57 -30.76
N GLN A 67 -9.01 -4.44 -31.48
CA GLN A 67 -9.26 -3.11 -30.92
C GLN A 67 -10.60 -3.01 -30.18
N GLU A 68 -11.70 -3.46 -30.79
CA GLU A 68 -13.03 -3.38 -30.17
C GLU A 68 -13.11 -4.16 -28.85
N LYS A 69 -12.46 -5.32 -28.78
CA LYS A 69 -12.42 -6.15 -27.56
C LYS A 69 -11.61 -5.46 -26.47
N LEU A 70 -10.47 -4.88 -26.83
CA LEU A 70 -9.63 -4.15 -25.90
C LEU A 70 -10.29 -2.85 -25.41
N LEU A 71 -10.98 -2.11 -26.29
CA LEU A 71 -11.79 -0.95 -25.89
C LEU A 71 -12.90 -1.37 -24.93
N SER A 72 -13.51 -2.54 -25.15
CA SER A 72 -14.51 -3.08 -24.24
C SER A 72 -13.95 -3.33 -22.83
N ALA A 73 -12.72 -3.84 -22.74
CA ALA A 73 -12.02 -4.05 -21.47
C ALA A 73 -11.50 -2.74 -20.85
N GLU A 74 -11.06 -1.78 -21.66
CA GLU A 74 -10.60 -0.44 -21.22
C GLU A 74 -11.73 0.35 -20.52
N ARG A 75 -12.99 0.05 -20.81
CA ARG A 75 -14.15 0.60 -20.07
C ARG A 75 -14.12 0.27 -18.58
N ALA A 76 -13.41 -0.78 -18.16
CA ALA A 76 -13.16 -1.04 -16.74
C ALA A 76 -12.33 0.06 -16.04
N VAL A 77 -11.63 0.90 -16.83
CA VAL A 77 -10.82 2.04 -16.38
C VAL A 77 -11.54 3.36 -16.62
N THR A 78 -12.16 3.54 -17.79
CA THR A 78 -12.82 4.82 -18.17
C THR A 78 -14.25 4.94 -17.68
N GLY A 79 -14.87 3.83 -17.28
CA GLY A 79 -16.28 3.73 -16.92
C GLY A 79 -17.12 3.08 -18.03
N TYR A 80 -18.17 2.41 -17.61
CA TYR A 80 -19.26 1.96 -18.47
C TYR A 80 -20.37 3.00 -18.45
N THR A 81 -20.94 3.31 -19.61
CA THR A 81 -22.09 4.21 -19.68
C THR A 81 -23.36 3.44 -19.33
N ASP A 82 -24.05 3.85 -18.27
CA ASP A 82 -25.38 3.31 -17.92
C ASP A 82 -26.42 3.77 -18.97
N PRO A 83 -27.09 2.85 -19.68
CA PRO A 83 -28.05 3.20 -20.73
C PRO A 83 -29.25 4.02 -20.25
N TYR A 84 -29.60 3.96 -18.96
CA TYR A 84 -30.77 4.62 -18.40
C TYR A 84 -30.47 6.02 -17.87
N THR A 85 -29.29 6.20 -17.27
CA THR A 85 -28.91 7.47 -16.61
C THR A 85 -27.89 8.27 -17.40
N GLY A 86 -27.19 7.65 -18.36
CA GLY A 86 -26.06 8.24 -19.07
C GLY A 86 -24.81 8.44 -18.20
N GLN A 87 -24.84 8.03 -16.93
CA GLN A 87 -23.73 8.19 -15.99
C GLN A 87 -22.66 7.13 -16.23
N GLN A 88 -21.41 7.46 -15.90
CA GLN A 88 -20.30 6.51 -15.89
C GLN A 88 -20.37 5.69 -14.61
N ILE A 89 -20.45 4.36 -14.75
CA ILE A 89 -20.48 3.41 -13.65
C ILE A 89 -19.23 2.52 -13.69
N SER A 90 -18.87 1.98 -12.52
CA SER A 90 -17.72 1.07 -12.38
C SER A 90 -17.94 -0.27 -13.05
N LEU A 91 -16.84 -1.02 -13.25
CA LEU A 91 -16.87 -2.42 -13.72
C LEU A 91 -17.84 -3.28 -12.88
N PHE A 92 -17.77 -3.15 -11.57
CA PHE A 92 -18.60 -3.92 -10.64
C PHE A 92 -20.09 -3.56 -10.77
N GLN A 93 -20.42 -2.27 -10.84
CA GLN A 93 -21.80 -1.82 -11.04
C GLN A 93 -22.35 -2.25 -12.42
N ALA A 94 -21.51 -2.23 -13.46
CA ALA A 94 -21.89 -2.73 -14.78
C ALA A 94 -22.21 -4.23 -14.75
N MET A 95 -21.47 -5.00 -13.94
CA MET A 95 -21.74 -6.42 -13.71
C MET A 95 -23.04 -6.66 -12.96
N GLN A 96 -23.33 -5.87 -11.92
CA GLN A 96 -24.60 -5.95 -11.17
C GLN A 96 -25.83 -5.59 -12.02
N LYS A 97 -25.63 -4.79 -13.08
CA LYS A 97 -26.67 -4.38 -14.04
C LYS A 97 -26.70 -5.24 -15.31
N ASP A 98 -25.99 -6.37 -15.33
CA ASP A 98 -25.90 -7.30 -16.47
C ASP A 98 -25.45 -6.63 -17.80
N LEU A 99 -24.72 -5.51 -17.73
CA LEU A 99 -24.15 -4.84 -18.91
C LEU A 99 -22.89 -5.55 -19.43
N ILE A 100 -22.29 -6.38 -18.58
CA ILE A 100 -21.14 -7.23 -18.90
C ILE A 100 -21.40 -8.64 -18.39
N VAL A 101 -20.88 -9.63 -19.10
CA VAL A 101 -20.93 -11.03 -18.67
C VAL A 101 -20.16 -11.19 -17.36
N ARG A 102 -20.78 -11.84 -16.36
CA ARG A 102 -20.24 -11.97 -15.00
C ARG A 102 -18.82 -12.57 -14.97
N GLU A 103 -18.58 -13.68 -15.67
CA GLU A 103 -17.26 -14.33 -15.74
C GLU A 103 -16.17 -13.39 -16.31
N HIS A 104 -16.52 -12.63 -17.36
CA HIS A 104 -15.62 -11.64 -17.94
C HIS A 104 -15.31 -10.52 -16.93
N GLY A 105 -16.34 -10.02 -16.23
CA GLY A 105 -16.20 -8.98 -15.21
C GLY A 105 -15.34 -9.41 -14.02
N ILE A 106 -15.56 -10.63 -13.50
CA ILE A 106 -14.77 -11.23 -12.39
C ILE A 106 -13.29 -11.25 -12.76
N ARG A 107 -12.95 -11.73 -13.97
CA ARG A 107 -11.57 -11.81 -14.44
C ARG A 107 -10.88 -10.45 -14.55
N LEU A 108 -11.59 -9.42 -15.02
CA LEU A 108 -11.03 -8.05 -15.09
C LEU A 108 -10.85 -7.45 -13.69
N LEU A 109 -11.80 -7.68 -12.78
CA LEU A 109 -11.76 -7.20 -11.40
C LEU A 109 -10.60 -7.84 -10.61
N GLU A 110 -10.37 -9.12 -10.82
CA GLU A 110 -9.26 -9.85 -10.25
C GLU A 110 -7.91 -9.26 -10.69
N ALA A 111 -7.77 -8.90 -11.98
CA ALA A 111 -6.59 -8.24 -12.50
C ALA A 111 -6.38 -6.83 -11.89
N GLN A 112 -7.45 -6.06 -11.67
CA GLN A 112 -7.35 -4.75 -11.00
C GLN A 112 -6.85 -4.88 -9.56
N ILE A 113 -7.45 -5.79 -8.79
CA ILE A 113 -7.09 -6.03 -7.38
C ILE A 113 -5.63 -6.49 -7.27
N ALA A 114 -5.23 -7.45 -8.12
CA ALA A 114 -3.86 -7.96 -8.15
C ALA A 114 -2.82 -6.91 -8.58
N THR A 115 -3.23 -5.85 -9.28
CA THR A 115 -2.35 -4.78 -9.77
C THR A 115 -2.45 -3.47 -8.98
N GLY A 116 -3.07 -3.48 -7.80
CA GLY A 116 -3.01 -2.37 -6.85
C GLY A 116 -4.31 -2.08 -6.12
N GLY A 117 -5.46 -2.42 -6.70
CA GLY A 117 -6.79 -2.12 -6.15
C GLY A 117 -7.84 -1.91 -7.25
N VAL A 118 -9.10 -1.82 -6.84
CA VAL A 118 -10.25 -1.57 -7.74
C VAL A 118 -10.13 -0.17 -8.33
N ILE A 119 -10.47 -0.01 -9.61
CA ILE A 119 -10.37 1.29 -10.29
C ILE A 119 -11.66 2.10 -10.13
N ASP A 120 -11.51 3.35 -9.73
CA ASP A 120 -12.57 4.36 -9.78
C ASP A 120 -12.58 5.02 -11.19
N PRO A 121 -13.63 4.81 -12.00
CA PRO A 121 -13.68 5.38 -13.35
C PRO A 121 -13.95 6.88 -13.39
N VAL A 122 -14.54 7.45 -12.33
CA VAL A 122 -14.87 8.87 -12.23
C VAL A 122 -13.61 9.65 -11.90
N HIS A 123 -12.88 9.21 -10.87
CA HIS A 123 -11.69 9.87 -10.33
C HIS A 123 -10.37 9.30 -10.88
N SER A 124 -10.42 8.31 -11.78
CA SER A 124 -9.29 7.83 -12.59
C SER A 124 -8.05 7.36 -11.79
N HIS A 125 -8.26 6.77 -10.63
CA HIS A 125 -7.21 6.12 -9.83
C HIS A 125 -7.76 4.85 -9.18
N ARG A 126 -6.86 4.01 -8.66
CA ARG A 126 -7.25 2.84 -7.87
C ARG A 126 -7.61 3.28 -6.46
N VAL A 127 -8.56 2.59 -5.85
CA VAL A 127 -8.99 2.83 -4.47
C VAL A 127 -8.71 1.59 -3.59
N PRO A 128 -8.43 1.80 -2.29
CA PRO A 128 -8.43 0.72 -1.31
C PRO A 128 -9.77 -0.01 -1.24
N VAL A 129 -9.77 -1.25 -0.75
CA VAL A 129 -10.95 -2.13 -0.70
C VAL A 129 -12.08 -1.53 0.15
N ASP A 130 -11.76 -0.94 1.30
CA ASP A 130 -12.73 -0.29 2.19
C ASP A 130 -13.38 0.95 1.53
N VAL A 131 -12.62 1.68 0.73
CA VAL A 131 -13.14 2.81 -0.06
C VAL A 131 -14.02 2.32 -1.21
N ALA A 132 -13.60 1.24 -1.88
CA ALA A 132 -14.38 0.60 -2.93
C ALA A 132 -15.76 0.14 -2.41
N TYR A 133 -15.82 -0.42 -1.20
CA TYR A 133 -17.08 -0.77 -0.53
C TYR A 133 -17.97 0.45 -0.30
N ARG A 134 -17.42 1.54 0.27
CA ARG A 134 -18.18 2.77 0.53
C ARG A 134 -18.72 3.43 -0.74
N ARG A 135 -17.99 3.30 -1.86
CA ARG A 135 -18.40 3.84 -3.17
C ARG A 135 -19.27 2.89 -3.99
N GLY A 136 -19.49 1.66 -3.51
CA GLY A 136 -20.24 0.64 -4.24
C GLY A 136 -19.55 0.15 -5.51
N TYR A 137 -18.21 0.24 -5.57
CA TYR A 137 -17.39 -0.31 -6.67
C TYR A 137 -16.92 -1.73 -6.39
N PHE A 138 -17.19 -2.23 -5.20
CA PHE A 138 -16.88 -3.59 -4.75
C PHE A 138 -17.75 -3.92 -3.54
N ASP A 139 -17.86 -5.19 -3.17
CA ASP A 139 -18.56 -5.62 -1.96
C ASP A 139 -17.92 -6.85 -1.30
N GLU A 140 -18.38 -7.17 -0.08
CA GLU A 140 -17.86 -8.30 0.66
C GLU A 140 -18.16 -9.65 0.00
N GLU A 141 -19.29 -9.77 -0.70
CA GLU A 141 -19.68 -11.00 -1.38
C GLU A 141 -18.69 -11.31 -2.51
N MET A 142 -18.41 -10.33 -3.37
CA MET A 142 -17.44 -10.47 -4.44
C MET A 142 -16.03 -10.68 -3.89
N ASN A 143 -15.68 -10.05 -2.76
CA ASN A 143 -14.40 -10.33 -2.11
C ASN A 143 -14.27 -11.79 -1.65
N ARG A 144 -15.35 -12.42 -1.16
CA ARG A 144 -15.36 -13.85 -0.83
C ARG A 144 -15.22 -14.71 -2.08
N VAL A 145 -15.90 -14.35 -3.17
CA VAL A 145 -15.79 -15.04 -4.47
C VAL A 145 -14.35 -15.00 -4.97
N LEU A 146 -13.70 -13.84 -4.96
CA LEU A 146 -12.32 -13.70 -5.44
C LEU A 146 -11.27 -14.30 -4.48
N ALA A 147 -11.59 -14.44 -3.19
CA ALA A 147 -10.72 -15.09 -2.21
C ALA A 147 -10.71 -16.62 -2.36
N ASP A 148 -11.79 -17.21 -2.89
CA ASP A 148 -11.89 -18.64 -3.15
C ASP A 148 -11.45 -18.97 -4.60
N PRO A 149 -10.34 -19.68 -4.81
CA PRO A 149 -9.87 -20.06 -6.14
C PRO A 149 -10.69 -21.23 -6.71
N SER A 150 -11.99 -21.00 -6.91
CA SER A 150 -12.90 -21.88 -7.64
C SER A 150 -12.64 -21.82 -9.15
N ASP A 151 -13.27 -22.70 -9.94
CA ASP A 151 -13.09 -22.68 -11.39
C ASP A 151 -13.66 -21.40 -12.04
N ASP A 152 -14.62 -20.73 -11.40
CA ASP A 152 -15.21 -19.48 -11.86
C ASP A 152 -14.25 -18.29 -11.79
N THR A 153 -13.20 -18.37 -10.96
CA THR A 153 -12.20 -17.30 -10.80
C THR A 153 -10.90 -17.57 -11.57
N LYS A 154 -10.69 -18.79 -12.08
CA LYS A 154 -9.50 -19.19 -12.85
C LYS A 154 -9.60 -18.80 -14.32
N GLY A 155 -9.73 -17.50 -14.59
CA GLY A 155 -9.92 -16.96 -15.93
C GLY A 155 -8.66 -16.87 -16.81
N PHE A 156 -7.47 -17.23 -16.29
CA PHE A 156 -6.20 -17.13 -16.99
C PHE A 156 -5.57 -18.50 -17.21
N PHE A 157 -4.79 -18.66 -18.28
CA PHE A 157 -4.19 -19.94 -18.66
C PHE A 157 -2.66 -19.82 -18.67
N ASP A 158 -1.97 -20.70 -17.95
CA ASP A 158 -0.51 -20.81 -18.02
C ASP A 158 -0.08 -21.71 -19.21
N PRO A 159 0.61 -21.17 -20.23
CA PRO A 159 1.10 -21.96 -21.36
C PRO A 159 2.14 -23.02 -20.98
N ASN A 160 2.81 -22.91 -19.83
CA ASN A 160 3.85 -23.85 -19.41
C ASN A 160 3.26 -25.11 -18.79
N THR A 161 2.33 -24.94 -17.85
CA THR A 161 1.74 -26.06 -17.10
C THR A 161 0.40 -26.52 -17.65
N HIS A 162 -0.19 -25.77 -18.57
CA HIS A 162 -1.53 -26.00 -19.11
C HIS A 162 -2.63 -25.95 -18.03
N GLU A 163 -2.46 -25.12 -17.01
CA GLU A 163 -3.41 -24.95 -15.91
C GLU A 163 -4.21 -23.65 -16.07
N ASN A 164 -5.49 -23.71 -15.68
CA ASN A 164 -6.28 -22.50 -15.44
C ASN A 164 -5.91 -21.96 -14.05
N LEU A 165 -5.61 -20.67 -13.99
CA LEU A 165 -5.14 -19.96 -12.81
C LEU A 165 -5.91 -18.66 -12.65
N THR A 166 -5.93 -18.16 -11.43
CA THR A 166 -6.27 -16.77 -11.17
C THR A 166 -5.13 -15.86 -11.66
N TYR A 167 -5.41 -14.60 -11.97
CA TYR A 167 -4.41 -13.60 -12.33
C TYR A 167 -3.30 -13.49 -11.28
N VAL A 168 -3.62 -13.49 -9.98
CA VAL A 168 -2.60 -13.39 -8.93
C VAL A 168 -1.67 -14.61 -8.93
N GLN A 169 -2.21 -15.80 -9.20
CA GLN A 169 -1.41 -17.02 -9.34
C GLN A 169 -0.48 -16.93 -10.54
N LEU A 170 -0.98 -16.48 -11.70
CA LEU A 170 -0.16 -16.32 -12.90
C LEU A 170 0.91 -15.23 -12.73
N LEU A 171 0.57 -14.11 -12.09
CA LEU A 171 1.50 -13.02 -11.80
C LEU A 171 2.62 -13.44 -10.84
N ARG A 172 2.35 -14.39 -9.92
CA ARG A 172 3.38 -14.99 -9.05
C ARG A 172 4.38 -15.86 -9.82
N ARG A 173 3.99 -16.38 -10.99
CA ARG A 173 4.87 -17.14 -11.90
C ARG A 173 5.70 -16.26 -12.84
N CYS A 174 5.39 -14.97 -12.91
CA CYS A 174 6.12 -14.02 -13.75
C CYS A 174 7.40 -13.54 -13.06
N VAL A 175 8.44 -13.33 -13.87
CA VAL A 175 9.72 -12.75 -13.44
C VAL A 175 9.73 -11.26 -13.74
N ARG A 176 10.52 -10.47 -13.01
CA ARG A 176 10.71 -9.06 -13.32
C ARG A 176 11.83 -8.90 -14.34
N ASP A 177 11.57 -8.13 -15.38
CA ASP A 177 12.59 -7.68 -16.31
C ASP A 177 13.57 -6.75 -15.57
N PRO A 178 14.89 -7.01 -15.61
CA PRO A 178 15.86 -6.23 -14.85
C PRO A 178 15.97 -4.78 -15.34
N ASP A 179 15.71 -4.53 -16.63
CA ASP A 179 15.83 -3.19 -17.22
C ASP A 179 14.60 -2.32 -16.94
N THR A 180 13.40 -2.90 -17.04
CA THR A 180 12.14 -2.15 -16.96
C THR A 180 11.37 -2.36 -15.65
N GLY A 181 11.69 -3.40 -14.89
CA GLY A 181 10.94 -3.82 -13.70
C GLY A 181 9.57 -4.43 -14.00
N LEU A 182 9.20 -4.58 -15.27
CA LEU A 182 7.91 -5.12 -15.70
C LEU A 182 7.82 -6.63 -15.46
N TYR A 183 6.61 -7.12 -15.14
CA TYR A 183 6.39 -8.56 -15.02
C TYR A 183 6.30 -9.21 -16.40
N MET A 184 7.14 -10.21 -16.62
CA MET A 184 7.20 -10.97 -17.86
C MET A 184 6.89 -12.44 -17.60
N LEU A 185 5.99 -13.01 -18.41
CA LEU A 185 5.70 -14.43 -18.36
C LEU A 185 6.78 -15.20 -19.12
N GLN A 186 7.59 -15.97 -18.39
CA GLN A 186 8.67 -16.75 -18.96
C GLN A 186 8.12 -18.06 -19.53
N LEU A 187 8.30 -18.27 -20.83
CA LEU A 187 7.81 -19.46 -21.53
C LEU A 187 8.90 -20.52 -21.59
N ALA A 188 8.51 -21.76 -21.30
CA ALA A 188 9.41 -22.90 -21.34
C ALA A 188 9.76 -23.28 -22.79
N GLY A 189 11.01 -23.69 -23.02
CA GLY A 189 11.48 -24.13 -24.34
C GLY A 189 10.82 -25.42 -24.81
N ARG A 190 10.83 -25.65 -26.14
CA ARG A 190 10.39 -26.90 -26.79
C ARG A 190 11.31 -28.05 -26.39
N GLY A 191 11.04 -28.68 -25.25
CA GLY A 191 11.92 -29.68 -24.65
C GLY A 191 12.13 -29.52 -23.14
N SER A 192 11.52 -28.51 -22.52
CA SER A 192 11.60 -28.34 -21.07
C SER A 192 11.04 -29.55 -20.32
N ALA A 193 11.69 -29.89 -19.21
CA ALA A 193 11.32 -31.01 -18.34
C ALA A 193 9.86 -30.94 -17.87
N VAL A 194 9.27 -29.73 -17.75
CA VAL A 194 7.87 -29.54 -17.37
C VAL A 194 6.88 -30.22 -18.34
N HIS A 195 7.19 -30.20 -19.64
CA HIS A 195 6.35 -30.81 -20.67
C HIS A 195 6.53 -32.33 -20.74
N GLN A 196 7.60 -32.86 -20.13
CA GLN A 196 7.98 -34.27 -20.21
C GLN A 196 7.63 -35.06 -18.93
N LEU A 197 7.14 -34.40 -17.89
CA LEU A 197 6.61 -35.05 -16.69
C LEU A 197 5.32 -35.81 -17.03
N SER A 198 5.19 -37.02 -16.47
CA SER A 198 3.93 -37.77 -16.53
C SER A 198 2.90 -37.14 -15.58
N GLU A 199 1.62 -37.43 -15.79
CA GLU A 199 0.56 -36.86 -14.95
C GLU A 199 0.65 -37.39 -13.51
N GLU A 200 1.13 -38.62 -13.31
CA GLU A 200 1.35 -39.18 -11.97
C GLU A 200 2.39 -38.37 -11.19
N LEU A 201 3.50 -38.00 -11.83
CA LEU A 201 4.53 -37.15 -11.22
C LEU A 201 4.01 -35.75 -10.93
N ARG A 202 3.16 -35.19 -11.81
CA ARG A 202 2.53 -33.88 -11.56
C ARG A 202 1.57 -33.95 -10.37
N CYS A 203 0.74 -34.98 -10.28
CA CYS A 203 -0.16 -35.19 -9.15
C CYS A 203 0.62 -35.29 -7.84
N ALA A 204 1.71 -36.07 -7.80
CA ALA A 204 2.55 -36.17 -6.60
C ALA A 204 3.11 -34.80 -6.15
N LEU A 205 3.57 -33.96 -7.09
CA LEU A 205 4.03 -32.60 -6.80
C LEU A 205 2.89 -31.66 -6.35
N ARG A 206 1.69 -31.82 -6.92
CA ARG A 206 0.49 -31.05 -6.56
C ARG A 206 -0.09 -31.46 -5.21
N ASP A 207 0.07 -32.71 -4.79
CA ASP A 207 -0.45 -33.23 -3.53
C ASP A 207 0.52 -32.99 -2.36
N ALA A 208 1.82 -33.05 -2.62
CA ALA A 208 2.83 -32.78 -1.62
C ALA A 208 2.74 -31.33 -1.11
N ARG A 209 2.51 -31.18 0.21
CA ARG A 209 2.42 -29.89 0.89
C ARG A 209 3.70 -29.60 1.66
N VAL A 210 4.14 -28.36 1.59
CA VAL A 210 5.27 -27.85 2.35
C VAL A 210 4.93 -26.50 2.97
N THR A 211 5.61 -26.15 4.06
CA THR A 211 5.36 -24.89 4.80
C THR A 211 6.65 -24.08 4.83
N PRO A 212 6.77 -23.02 4.01
CA PRO A 212 7.93 -22.13 4.03
C PRO A 212 8.08 -21.45 5.41
N GLY A 213 9.31 -21.43 5.92
CA GLY A 213 9.65 -20.77 7.19
C GLY A 213 9.83 -19.25 7.09
N SER A 214 9.97 -18.74 5.88
CA SER A 214 10.30 -17.34 5.55
C SER A 214 9.46 -16.85 4.35
N GLY A 215 9.32 -15.53 4.19
CA GLY A 215 8.72 -14.92 3.00
C GLY A 215 7.27 -14.56 3.03
N ALA A 216 6.79 -14.13 1.85
CA ALA A 216 5.38 -13.85 1.58
C ALA A 216 4.48 -15.09 1.77
N LEU A 217 5.06 -16.29 1.80
CA LEU A 217 4.39 -17.57 2.01
C LEU A 217 4.64 -18.16 3.40
N ARG A 218 5.24 -17.40 4.33
CA ARG A 218 5.57 -17.88 5.67
C ARG A 218 4.33 -18.43 6.38
N GLY A 219 4.43 -19.68 6.84
CA GLY A 219 3.36 -20.35 7.58
C GLY A 219 2.17 -20.79 6.72
N GLN A 220 2.20 -20.59 5.41
CA GLN A 220 1.18 -21.08 4.49
C GLN A 220 1.51 -22.51 4.05
N SER A 221 0.51 -23.38 4.04
CA SER A 221 0.62 -24.72 3.46
C SER A 221 0.44 -24.62 1.94
N VAL A 222 1.54 -24.75 1.20
CA VAL A 222 1.59 -24.60 -0.26
C VAL A 222 2.05 -25.90 -0.90
N SER A 223 1.62 -26.16 -2.13
CA SER A 223 2.09 -27.35 -2.85
C SER A 223 3.53 -27.19 -3.34
N VAL A 224 4.26 -28.30 -3.45
CA VAL A 224 5.60 -28.30 -4.06
C VAL A 224 5.52 -27.82 -5.51
N TRP A 225 4.44 -28.15 -6.22
CA TRP A 225 4.14 -27.66 -7.56
C TRP A 225 4.03 -26.13 -7.63
N GLU A 226 3.27 -25.49 -6.74
CA GLU A 226 3.17 -24.02 -6.72
C GLU A 226 4.49 -23.34 -6.41
N LEU A 227 5.28 -23.88 -5.47
CA LEU A 227 6.61 -23.35 -5.16
C LEU A 227 7.57 -23.44 -6.32
N LEU A 228 7.52 -24.52 -7.09
CA LEU A 228 8.40 -24.75 -8.23
C LEU A 228 8.26 -23.67 -9.32
N PHE A 229 7.06 -23.12 -9.49
CA PHE A 229 6.78 -22.04 -10.44
C PHE A 229 6.76 -20.65 -9.81
N TYR A 230 7.13 -20.53 -8.53
CA TYR A 230 7.23 -19.24 -7.86
C TYR A 230 8.41 -18.43 -8.41
N ARG A 231 8.29 -17.09 -8.46
CA ARG A 231 9.20 -16.18 -9.20
C ARG A 231 10.67 -16.29 -8.81
N GLU A 232 10.98 -16.64 -7.57
CA GLU A 232 12.33 -16.76 -7.02
C GLU A 232 13.05 -18.02 -7.56
N VAL A 233 12.28 -18.98 -8.11
CA VAL A 233 12.83 -20.17 -8.75
C VAL A 233 13.12 -19.87 -10.22
N SER A 234 14.39 -19.61 -10.53
CA SER A 234 14.85 -19.39 -11.91
C SER A 234 14.54 -20.59 -12.83
N GLU A 235 14.36 -20.34 -14.14
CA GLU A 235 14.08 -21.39 -15.12
C GLU A 235 15.13 -22.51 -15.13
N GLY A 236 16.43 -22.17 -15.12
CA GLY A 236 17.50 -23.17 -15.14
C GLY A 236 17.44 -24.10 -13.94
N ARG A 237 17.24 -23.56 -12.73
CA ARG A 237 17.03 -24.35 -11.50
C ARG A 237 15.77 -25.21 -11.59
N ARG A 238 14.67 -24.65 -12.11
CA ARG A 238 13.41 -25.39 -12.30
C ARG A 238 13.61 -26.60 -13.23
N GLN A 239 14.31 -26.41 -14.34
CA GLN A 239 14.60 -27.47 -15.30
C GLN A 239 15.51 -28.56 -14.72
N ASP A 240 16.55 -28.19 -13.96
CA ASP A 240 17.43 -29.15 -13.27
C ASP A 240 16.65 -30.00 -12.26
N LEU A 241 15.89 -29.34 -11.38
CA LEU A 241 15.09 -29.99 -10.36
C LEU A 241 14.06 -30.96 -10.96
N LEU A 242 13.35 -30.54 -12.01
CA LEU A 242 12.38 -31.39 -12.70
C LEU A 242 13.04 -32.56 -13.44
N SER A 243 14.22 -32.35 -14.03
CA SER A 243 14.99 -33.40 -14.69
C SER A 243 15.44 -34.47 -13.69
N ARG A 244 15.96 -34.05 -12.53
CA ARG A 244 16.39 -34.94 -11.45
C ARG A 244 15.23 -35.71 -10.82
N TYR A 245 14.11 -35.03 -10.59
CA TYR A 245 12.88 -35.64 -10.07
C TYR A 245 12.35 -36.69 -11.04
N ARG A 246 12.28 -36.38 -12.34
CA ARG A 246 11.88 -37.33 -13.38
C ARG A 246 12.82 -38.53 -13.48
N ALA A 247 14.13 -38.32 -13.29
CA ALA A 247 15.11 -39.41 -13.28
C ALA A 247 15.05 -40.27 -12.00
N GLY A 248 14.21 -39.92 -11.02
CA GLY A 248 14.12 -40.64 -9.74
C GLY A 248 15.29 -40.38 -8.79
N THR A 249 16.16 -39.40 -9.10
CA THR A 249 17.35 -39.05 -8.31
C THR A 249 17.07 -38.02 -7.21
N LEU A 250 15.83 -37.54 -7.13
CA LEU A 250 15.37 -36.56 -6.16
C LEU A 250 13.95 -36.95 -5.75
N THR A 251 13.68 -37.03 -4.44
CA THR A 251 12.31 -37.29 -3.96
C THR A 251 11.48 -36.02 -3.90
N VAL A 252 10.16 -36.15 -3.71
CA VAL A 252 9.27 -34.97 -3.60
C VAL A 252 9.55 -34.16 -2.33
N GLU A 253 9.92 -34.83 -1.24
CA GLU A 253 10.30 -34.21 0.03
C GLU A 253 11.62 -33.44 -0.10
N GLU A 254 12.62 -34.04 -0.75
CA GLU A 254 13.91 -33.40 -1.01
C GLU A 254 13.76 -32.19 -1.95
N LEU A 255 12.92 -32.31 -2.98
CA LEU A 255 12.57 -31.20 -3.86
C LEU A 255 11.92 -30.05 -3.07
N GLY A 256 10.93 -30.37 -2.23
CA GLY A 256 10.27 -29.40 -1.37
C GLY A 256 11.23 -28.68 -0.43
N ALA A 257 12.12 -29.42 0.23
CA ALA A 257 13.15 -28.86 1.12
C ALA A 257 14.15 -27.95 0.36
N THR A 258 14.52 -28.35 -0.86
CA THR A 258 15.39 -27.54 -1.73
C THR A 258 14.71 -26.22 -2.09
N LEU A 259 13.44 -26.25 -2.49
CA LEU A 259 12.67 -25.05 -2.85
C LEU A 259 12.51 -24.10 -1.65
N ILE A 260 12.22 -24.61 -0.45
CA ILE A 260 12.15 -23.79 0.77
C ILE A 260 13.50 -23.11 1.04
N SER A 261 14.60 -23.83 0.87
CA SER A 261 15.94 -23.29 1.07
C SER A 261 16.27 -22.18 0.07
N LEU A 262 15.84 -22.33 -1.19
CA LEU A 262 16.01 -21.30 -2.22
C LEU A 262 15.24 -20.01 -1.90
N LEU A 263 14.00 -20.12 -1.40
CA LEU A 263 13.21 -18.96 -0.98
C LEU A 263 13.88 -18.21 0.16
N ALA A 264 14.35 -18.94 1.18
CA ALA A 264 15.03 -18.34 2.32
C ALA A 264 16.32 -17.59 1.92
N GLN A 265 17.05 -18.12 0.94
CA GLN A 265 18.26 -17.46 0.40
C GLN A 265 17.92 -16.19 -0.37
N ALA A 266 16.92 -16.24 -1.26
CA ALA A 266 16.49 -15.07 -2.05
C ALA A 266 16.03 -13.91 -1.15
N GLU A 267 15.41 -14.20 -0.01
CA GLU A 267 15.02 -13.19 0.97
C GLU A 267 16.18 -12.60 1.74
N ALA A 268 17.19 -13.40 2.11
CA ALA A 268 18.39 -12.88 2.75
C ALA A 268 19.13 -11.89 1.84
N GLU A 269 19.13 -12.16 0.53
CA GLU A 269 19.69 -11.28 -0.49
C GLU A 269 18.84 -10.02 -0.71
N ALA A 270 17.50 -10.14 -0.70
CA ALA A 270 16.58 -9.00 -0.84
C ALA A 270 16.55 -8.09 0.42
N GLY A 271 16.70 -8.66 1.61
CA GLY A 271 16.70 -7.95 2.89
C GLY A 271 17.96 -7.11 3.14
N ALA A 272 19.06 -7.36 2.42
CA ALA A 272 20.29 -6.58 2.51
C ALA A 272 20.21 -5.22 1.77
N GLY A 273 19.15 -4.99 0.98
CA GLY A 273 18.97 -3.77 0.16
C GLY A 273 17.87 -2.82 0.63
N SER A 274 17.12 -3.13 1.69
CA SER A 274 16.11 -2.23 2.25
C SER A 274 16.74 -1.31 3.30
N PRO A 275 16.52 0.02 3.26
CA PRO A 275 16.92 0.88 4.36
C PRO A 275 16.21 0.40 5.64
N PRO A 276 16.87 0.46 6.81
CA PRO A 276 16.22 0.10 8.05
C PRO A 276 14.92 0.90 8.19
N PRO A 277 13.83 0.30 8.72
CA PRO A 277 12.56 1.00 8.92
C PRO A 277 12.83 2.29 9.68
N ASP A 278 12.13 3.38 9.32
CA ASP A 278 12.28 4.67 10.00
C ASP A 278 12.25 4.41 11.52
N PRO A 279 13.29 4.78 12.28
CA PRO A 279 13.35 4.52 13.72
C PRO A 279 12.10 5.01 14.44
N ARG A 280 11.39 6.01 13.89
CA ARG A 280 10.11 6.51 14.39
C ARG A 280 8.97 5.49 14.28
N GLU A 281 8.87 4.75 13.17
CA GLU A 281 7.84 3.72 13.00
C GLU A 281 8.11 2.52 13.92
N ALA A 282 9.39 2.12 14.05
CA ALA A 282 9.79 1.05 14.96
C ALA A 282 9.44 1.37 16.43
N LEU A 283 9.62 2.63 16.85
CA LEU A 283 9.28 3.09 18.20
C LEU A 283 7.77 3.27 18.44
N ARG A 284 6.98 3.52 17.38
CA ARG A 284 5.51 3.56 17.47
C ARG A 284 4.89 2.17 17.58
N ALA A 285 5.48 1.18 16.92
CA ALA A 285 5.05 -0.21 17.03
C ALA A 285 5.50 -0.89 18.33
N ALA A 286 6.63 -0.45 18.90
CA ALA A 286 7.14 -0.96 20.18
C ALA A 286 6.29 -0.47 21.36
N THR A 287 6.00 -1.38 22.30
CA THR A 287 5.29 -1.06 23.55
C THR A 287 6.15 -1.41 24.77
N MET A 288 5.90 -0.72 25.89
CA MET A 288 6.56 -0.95 27.17
C MET A 288 5.57 -0.91 28.33
N GLU A 289 5.93 -1.55 29.44
CA GLU A 289 5.16 -1.47 30.68
C GLU A 289 5.59 -0.22 31.46
N VAL A 290 4.62 0.61 31.82
CA VAL A 290 4.81 1.79 32.68
C VAL A 290 4.05 1.55 33.97
N LYS A 291 4.78 1.51 35.10
CA LYS A 291 4.22 1.13 36.41
C LYS A 291 3.71 2.31 37.22
N VAL A 292 4.23 3.51 36.96
CA VAL A 292 3.99 4.74 37.73
C VAL A 292 3.68 5.94 36.81
N GLY A 293 3.01 6.97 37.34
CA GLY A 293 2.68 8.18 36.58
C GLY A 293 1.46 8.11 35.66
N ARG A 294 1.22 9.20 34.92
CA ARG A 294 0.02 9.45 34.08
C ARG A 294 -0.12 8.52 32.88
N LEU A 295 0.96 7.86 32.50
CA LEU A 295 1.00 6.90 31.38
C LEU A 295 0.98 5.44 31.84
N ARG A 296 0.58 5.15 33.08
CA ARG A 296 0.56 3.79 33.63
C ARG A 296 -0.25 2.82 32.75
N GLY A 297 0.38 1.71 32.34
CA GLY A 297 -0.24 0.72 31.47
C GLY A 297 0.71 -0.43 31.12
N ARG A 298 0.15 -1.59 30.73
CA ARG A 298 0.92 -2.80 30.41
C ARG A 298 1.52 -2.83 28.99
N ALA A 299 1.06 -1.96 28.09
CA ALA A 299 1.46 -1.94 26.70
C ALA A 299 1.39 -0.51 26.14
N VAL A 300 2.17 0.40 26.74
CA VAL A 300 2.23 1.81 26.36
C VAL A 300 3.20 1.96 25.19
N PRO A 301 2.82 2.57 24.05
CA PRO A 301 3.75 2.78 22.95
C PRO A 301 5.00 3.56 23.40
N VAL A 302 6.19 3.09 23.04
CA VAL A 302 7.46 3.71 23.44
C VAL A 302 7.54 5.14 22.91
N TRP A 303 6.99 5.38 21.71
CA TRP A 303 6.85 6.72 21.15
C TRP A 303 6.01 7.65 22.03
N ASP A 304 4.92 7.19 22.62
CA ASP A 304 4.05 8.03 23.46
C ASP A 304 4.75 8.44 24.75
N VAL A 305 5.61 7.57 25.28
CA VAL A 305 6.49 7.88 26.42
C VAL A 305 7.55 8.90 26.03
N LEU A 306 8.20 8.73 24.87
CA LEU A 306 9.18 9.69 24.36
C LEU A 306 8.56 11.06 24.07
N ALA A 307 7.35 11.08 23.50
CA ALA A 307 6.58 12.29 23.19
C ALA A 307 5.96 12.94 24.42
N SER A 308 5.90 12.23 25.54
CA SER A 308 5.33 12.72 26.80
C SER A 308 6.11 13.87 27.43
N GLY A 309 5.46 14.53 28.39
CA GLY A 309 6.11 15.54 29.23
C GLY A 309 7.13 15.00 30.24
N TYR A 310 7.31 13.67 30.35
CA TYR A 310 8.33 13.07 31.22
C TYR A 310 9.74 13.21 30.64
N VAL A 311 9.88 13.24 29.31
CA VAL A 311 11.17 13.30 28.63
C VAL A 311 11.39 14.72 28.10
N SER A 312 12.44 15.39 28.59
CA SER A 312 12.81 16.72 28.12
C SER A 312 13.22 16.71 26.64
N GLY A 313 13.05 17.84 25.94
CA GLY A 313 13.38 17.95 24.51
C GLY A 313 14.82 17.54 24.18
N ALA A 314 15.79 17.96 25.00
CA ALA A 314 17.20 17.61 24.81
C ALA A 314 17.47 16.11 25.02
N ALA A 315 16.90 15.50 26.06
CA ALA A 315 17.04 14.06 26.32
C ALA A 315 16.34 13.22 25.23
N ARG A 316 15.22 13.71 24.69
CA ARG A 316 14.49 13.08 23.58
C ARG A 316 15.34 13.03 22.32
N GLU A 317 15.96 14.14 21.94
CA GLU A 317 16.83 14.20 20.75
C GLU A 317 18.05 13.28 20.89
N GLU A 318 18.68 13.24 22.06
CA GLU A 318 19.81 12.36 22.33
C GLU A 318 19.42 10.87 22.25
N LEU A 319 18.31 10.47 22.88
CA LEU A 319 17.83 9.09 22.85
C LEU A 319 17.43 8.64 21.44
N LEU A 320 16.82 9.53 20.64
CA LEU A 320 16.48 9.26 19.24
C LEU A 320 17.72 9.16 18.36
N ALA A 321 18.74 10.00 18.58
CA ALA A 321 20.00 9.93 17.84
C ALA A 321 20.80 8.65 18.16
N GLN A 322 20.82 8.23 19.43
CA GLN A 322 21.48 6.99 19.85
C GLN A 322 20.73 5.73 19.36
N PHE A 323 19.40 5.77 19.31
CA PHE A 323 18.60 4.69 18.73
C PHE A 323 18.74 4.62 17.21
N GLY A 324 18.68 5.77 16.52
CA GLY A 324 18.85 5.86 15.07
C GLY A 324 20.24 5.48 14.57
N SER A 325 21.28 5.68 15.39
CA SER A 325 22.65 5.24 15.10
C SER A 325 22.93 3.78 15.47
N GLY A 326 21.97 3.07 16.09
CA GLY A 326 22.13 1.68 16.55
C GLY A 326 22.96 1.50 17.82
N THR A 327 23.43 2.59 18.43
CA THR A 327 24.22 2.58 19.67
C THR A 327 23.35 2.18 20.88
N LEU A 328 22.04 2.44 20.82
CA LEU A 328 21.08 2.13 21.87
C LEU A 328 19.99 1.18 21.35
N ALA A 329 19.96 -0.05 21.84
CA ALA A 329 18.93 -1.03 21.49
C ALA A 329 17.59 -0.75 22.21
N LEU A 330 16.47 -1.20 21.62
CA LEU A 330 15.12 -1.00 22.15
C LEU A 330 14.96 -1.39 23.64
N PRO A 331 15.49 -2.52 24.14
CA PRO A 331 15.40 -2.88 25.57
C PRO A 331 16.23 -1.99 26.51
N ALA A 332 17.26 -1.31 25.99
CA ALA A 332 18.02 -0.34 26.76
C ALA A 332 17.30 1.01 26.81
N LEU A 333 16.69 1.41 25.69
CA LEU A 333 15.85 2.59 25.61
C LEU A 333 14.64 2.52 26.56
N THR A 334 13.90 1.40 26.57
CA THR A 334 12.75 1.23 27.47
C THR A 334 13.16 1.32 28.95
N ARG A 335 14.28 0.69 29.34
CA ARG A 335 14.81 0.81 30.71
C ARG A 335 15.15 2.25 31.08
N ARG A 336 15.74 3.01 30.14
CA ARG A 336 16.08 4.42 30.37
C ARG A 336 14.83 5.28 30.54
N LEU A 337 13.80 5.02 29.74
CA LEU A 337 12.51 5.72 29.85
C LEU A 337 11.78 5.38 31.14
N THR A 338 11.79 4.11 31.59
CA THR A 338 11.23 3.72 32.90
C THR A 338 11.90 4.48 34.04
N ALA A 339 13.24 4.57 34.04
CA ALA A 339 13.98 5.33 35.04
C ALA A 339 13.61 6.82 35.05
N ILE A 340 13.46 7.45 33.86
CA ILE A 340 13.06 8.86 33.75
C ILE A 340 11.65 9.09 34.34
N ILE A 341 10.71 8.17 34.11
CA ILE A 341 9.36 8.27 34.67
C ILE A 341 9.39 8.08 36.19
N GLU A 342 10.15 7.09 36.69
CA GLU A 342 10.28 6.83 38.12
C GLU A 342 10.94 8.01 38.86
N GLU A 343 12.03 8.56 38.32
CA GLU A 343 12.71 9.75 38.87
C GLU A 343 11.79 10.98 38.90
N ALA A 344 10.95 11.17 37.87
CA ALA A 344 9.99 12.28 37.81
C ALA A 344 8.81 12.14 38.79
N GLU A 345 8.46 10.91 39.18
CA GLU A 345 7.38 10.60 40.12
C GLU A 345 7.90 10.47 41.57
N GLU A 346 9.18 10.21 41.79
CA GLU A 346 9.83 10.16 43.11
C GLU A 346 10.06 11.55 43.74
N THR A 347 9.87 12.64 42.99
CA THR A 347 9.77 14.00 43.58
C THR A 347 8.45 14.16 44.37
N PRO A 348 8.44 14.19 45.72
CA PRO A 348 7.21 14.17 46.49
C PRO A 348 6.60 15.57 46.64
N GLY A 349 5.32 15.72 46.25
CA GLY A 349 4.42 16.79 46.72
C GLY A 349 3.47 17.32 45.65
N GLY A 350 2.15 17.07 45.66
CA GLY A 350 1.33 16.34 46.62
C GLY A 350 0.06 15.83 45.94
N GLY A 351 -0.24 14.55 46.18
CA GLY A 351 -1.44 13.86 45.75
C GLY A 351 -2.59 14.08 46.73
N GLN A 352 -3.78 14.18 46.14
CA GLN A 352 -5.10 14.10 46.74
C GLN A 352 -5.30 12.77 47.48
N GLU A 353 -5.72 12.81 48.75
CA GLU A 353 -6.42 11.70 49.40
C GLU A 353 -7.81 12.14 49.85
N ARG A 354 -8.78 11.28 49.54
CA ARG A 354 -10.20 11.40 49.85
C ARG A 354 -10.53 10.58 51.11
N GLN A 355 -11.47 11.15 51.87
CA GLN A 355 -12.53 10.52 52.67
C GLN A 355 -12.27 10.03 54.11
N ASP A 356 -13.10 10.61 54.98
CA ASP A 356 -13.78 10.07 56.17
C ASP A 356 -12.96 9.39 57.27
N ALA A 357 -12.83 10.07 58.42
CA ALA A 357 -13.70 9.80 59.59
C ALA A 357 -13.28 10.62 60.84
N SER A 358 -14.29 11.05 61.59
CA SER A 358 -14.28 11.25 63.05
C SER A 358 -13.68 12.52 63.69
N ARG A 359 -14.62 13.34 64.20
CA ARG A 359 -14.69 13.93 65.57
C ARG A 359 -13.51 14.74 66.14
N GLY A 360 -13.82 16.00 66.46
CA GLY A 360 -13.45 16.62 67.76
C GLY A 360 -12.45 17.78 67.69
N PRO A 361 -12.48 18.74 68.65
CA PRO A 361 -12.49 20.17 68.33
C PRO A 361 -11.33 21.02 68.91
N ARG A 362 -11.16 22.25 68.37
CA ARG A 362 -10.52 23.46 68.97
C ARG A 362 -9.00 23.36 69.22
N ASP A 363 -8.15 24.38 69.19
CA ASP A 363 -8.26 25.85 69.28
C ASP A 363 -6.88 26.47 68.77
N PRO A 364 -6.56 27.79 68.89
CA PRO A 364 -5.95 28.55 67.79
C PRO A 364 -4.51 29.10 68.00
N GLY A 365 -3.85 29.42 66.87
CA GLY A 365 -2.85 30.50 66.69
C GLY A 365 -1.38 30.20 67.03
N PRO A 366 -0.42 31.10 66.72
CA PRO A 366 -0.40 32.14 65.67
C PRO A 366 0.92 32.22 64.85
N ALA A 367 0.83 32.95 63.72
CA ALA A 367 1.80 33.90 63.11
C ALA A 367 3.30 33.57 62.87
N GLY A 368 3.75 33.91 61.65
CA GLY A 368 5.15 34.17 61.25
C GLY A 368 5.50 33.52 59.90
N GLN A 369 5.05 34.02 58.75
CA GLN A 369 5.61 35.11 57.92
C GLN A 369 7.00 34.82 57.30
N GLY A 370 7.01 34.75 55.96
CA GLY A 370 8.16 34.82 55.03
C GLY A 370 8.58 33.47 54.42
N ASP A 371 8.79 33.25 53.12
CA ASP A 371 8.71 34.05 51.89
C ASP A 371 8.81 33.11 50.67
N GLY A 372 8.27 33.53 49.50
CA GLY A 372 8.71 33.13 48.14
C GLY A 372 8.16 31.81 47.56
N GLU A 373 7.06 31.83 46.81
CA GLU A 373 7.00 31.79 45.32
C GLU A 373 7.74 30.58 44.70
N SER A 374 7.11 29.65 43.97
CA SER A 374 6.24 29.90 42.81
C SER A 374 5.20 28.78 42.58
N GLY A 375 3.92 29.12 42.69
CA GLY A 375 2.80 28.25 42.31
C GLY A 375 2.40 28.42 40.83
N ARG A 376 2.20 27.32 40.12
CA ARG A 376 1.36 27.31 38.90
C ARG A 376 -0.10 27.30 39.34
N SER A 377 -0.82 28.38 39.03
CA SER A 377 -2.19 28.63 39.48
C SER A 377 -3.23 27.66 38.88
N PRO A 378 -4.18 27.14 39.69
CA PRO A 378 -5.30 26.29 39.24
C PRO A 378 -6.22 26.95 38.19
N ASP A 379 -6.27 28.28 38.18
CA ASP A 379 -7.17 29.08 37.31
C ASP A 379 -6.91 28.88 35.81
N LYS A 380 -5.66 28.63 35.39
CA LYS A 380 -5.34 28.42 33.97
C LYS A 380 -5.93 27.12 33.41
N ALA A 381 -6.01 26.07 34.23
CA ALA A 381 -6.51 24.78 33.79
C ALA A 381 -8.04 24.77 33.65
N GLU A 382 -8.77 25.48 34.52
CA GLU A 382 -10.21 25.66 34.40
C GLU A 382 -10.58 26.58 33.23
N ALA A 383 -9.82 27.65 33.00
CA ALA A 383 -10.02 28.53 31.86
C ALA A 383 -9.85 27.79 30.51
N ALA A 384 -8.83 26.94 30.39
CA ALA A 384 -8.61 26.12 29.20
C ALA A 384 -9.77 25.14 28.93
N ARG A 385 -10.31 24.49 29.98
CA ARG A 385 -11.47 23.59 29.84
C ARG A 385 -12.74 24.33 29.43
N ARG A 386 -12.97 25.53 29.95
CA ARG A 386 -14.12 26.38 29.55
C ARG A 386 -13.98 26.80 28.09
N GLN A 387 -12.78 27.20 27.67
CA GLN A 387 -12.49 27.56 26.29
C GLN A 387 -12.72 26.38 25.32
N GLU A 388 -12.26 25.17 25.67
CA GLU A 388 -12.53 23.96 24.88
C GLU A 388 -14.04 23.70 24.73
N GLN A 389 -14.80 23.78 25.83
CA GLN A 389 -16.26 23.57 25.79
C GLN A 389 -16.98 24.61 24.92
N THR A 390 -16.56 25.87 24.98
CA THR A 390 -17.11 26.94 24.14
C THR A 390 -16.82 26.69 22.66
N LEU A 391 -15.60 26.28 22.30
CA LEU A 391 -15.22 26.00 20.91
C LEU A 391 -15.84 24.72 20.36
N ARG A 392 -16.07 23.70 21.20
CA ARG A 392 -16.82 22.48 20.82
C ARG A 392 -18.32 22.74 20.61
N GLY A 393 -18.89 23.68 21.37
CA GLY A 393 -20.29 24.07 21.24
C GLY A 393 -20.57 25.01 20.06
N ALA A 394 -19.56 25.74 19.59
CA ALA A 394 -19.67 26.62 18.44
C ALA A 394 -19.58 25.83 17.13
N THR A 395 -20.58 25.97 16.27
CA THR A 395 -20.65 25.33 14.95
C THR A 395 -20.36 26.34 13.84
N MET A 396 -19.73 25.86 12.77
CA MET A 396 -19.51 26.61 11.54
C MET A 396 -19.94 25.78 10.33
N GLU A 397 -20.37 26.46 9.27
CA GLU A 397 -20.61 25.85 7.97
C GLU A 397 -19.44 26.12 7.04
N VAL A 398 -18.92 25.06 6.44
CA VAL A 398 -17.79 25.12 5.52
C VAL A 398 -18.30 24.76 4.13
N GLN A 399 -18.02 25.62 3.15
CA GLN A 399 -18.52 25.45 1.78
C GLN A 399 -17.65 24.52 0.92
N HIS A 400 -16.42 24.23 1.36
CA HIS A 400 -15.39 23.51 0.60
C HIS A 400 -14.61 22.52 1.49
N GLY A 401 -14.07 21.44 0.92
CA GLY A 401 -13.20 20.49 1.62
C GLY A 401 -13.92 19.38 2.40
N GLN A 402 -13.20 18.72 3.32
CA GLN A 402 -13.70 17.52 4.02
C GLN A 402 -14.95 17.74 4.90
N PHE A 403 -15.31 19.01 5.13
CA PHE A 403 -16.43 19.43 5.95
C PHE A 403 -17.62 19.99 5.13
N GLN A 404 -17.57 19.86 3.81
CA GLN A 404 -18.59 20.44 2.92
C GLN A 404 -20.00 19.92 3.25
N GLY A 405 -20.94 20.86 3.41
CA GLY A 405 -22.37 20.57 3.58
C GLY A 405 -22.73 19.98 4.95
N ARG A 406 -21.84 20.05 5.95
CA ARG A 406 -22.12 19.62 7.32
C ARG A 406 -21.77 20.73 8.33
N PRO A 407 -22.60 20.97 9.36
CA PRO A 407 -22.23 21.84 10.46
C PRO A 407 -21.15 21.15 11.29
N VAL A 408 -19.98 21.78 11.41
CA VAL A 408 -18.81 21.23 12.12
C VAL A 408 -18.39 22.13 13.26
N SER A 409 -17.84 21.56 14.34
CA SER A 409 -17.44 22.38 15.48
C SER A 409 -16.15 23.14 15.17
N VAL A 410 -16.01 24.36 15.73
CA VAL A 410 -14.78 25.16 15.61
C VAL A 410 -13.57 24.38 16.13
N TRP A 411 -13.77 23.57 17.17
CA TRP A 411 -12.76 22.68 17.71
C TRP A 411 -12.30 21.62 16.70
N ASP A 412 -13.22 20.92 16.03
CA ASP A 412 -12.87 19.88 15.06
C ASP A 412 -12.10 20.47 13.87
N VAL A 413 -12.43 21.71 13.48
CA VAL A 413 -11.72 22.45 12.43
C VAL A 413 -10.32 22.87 12.88
N LEU A 414 -10.14 23.38 14.11
CA LEU A 414 -8.82 23.75 14.64
C LEU A 414 -7.85 22.57 14.69
N PHE A 415 -8.36 21.37 14.99
CA PHE A 415 -7.59 20.13 15.04
C PHE A 415 -7.61 19.33 13.74
N SER A 416 -8.10 19.93 12.65
CA SER A 416 -8.13 19.31 11.32
C SER A 416 -6.76 19.32 10.61
N SER A 417 -6.71 18.68 9.44
CA SER A 417 -5.56 18.65 8.53
C SER A 417 -5.19 20.03 7.98
N TYR A 418 -6.10 21.00 7.95
CA TYR A 418 -5.86 22.34 7.38
C TYR A 418 -4.90 23.22 8.20
N LEU A 419 -4.75 22.98 9.49
CA LEU A 419 -3.96 23.83 10.40
C LEU A 419 -2.74 23.09 10.95
N SER A 420 -1.57 23.75 10.91
CA SER A 420 -0.39 23.29 11.64
C SER A 420 -0.57 23.49 13.15
N GLU A 421 0.15 22.70 13.95
CA GLU A 421 0.15 22.82 15.41
C GLU A 421 0.54 24.23 15.85
N ALA A 422 1.62 24.80 15.29
CA ALA A 422 2.04 26.17 15.60
C ALA A 422 0.97 27.23 15.32
N ARG A 423 0.25 27.11 14.20
CA ARG A 423 -0.78 28.08 13.82
C ARG A 423 -2.09 27.88 14.61
N ARG A 424 -2.39 26.64 14.98
CA ARG A 424 -3.48 26.31 15.92
C ARG A 424 -3.21 26.91 17.29
N ASP A 425 -2.00 26.74 17.82
CA ASP A 425 -1.61 27.26 19.12
C ASP A 425 -1.63 28.78 19.14
N GLU A 426 -1.20 29.42 18.05
CA GLU A 426 -1.31 30.86 17.86
C GLU A 426 -2.78 31.34 17.91
N LEU A 427 -3.68 30.73 17.14
CA LEU A 427 -5.11 31.09 17.11
C LEU A 427 -5.77 30.85 18.47
N LEU A 428 -5.45 29.74 19.14
CA LEU A 428 -5.95 29.43 20.48
C LEU A 428 -5.45 30.44 21.52
N ALA A 429 -4.19 30.88 21.44
CA ALA A 429 -3.61 31.87 22.32
C ALA A 429 -4.22 33.26 22.10
N GLN A 430 -4.44 33.67 20.85
CA GLN A 430 -5.09 34.94 20.51
C GLN A 430 -6.56 34.97 20.98
N HIS A 431 -7.27 33.85 20.84
CA HIS A 431 -8.64 33.73 21.37
C HIS A 431 -8.67 33.72 22.90
N ALA A 432 -7.75 33.00 23.56
CA ALA A 432 -7.63 32.97 25.02
C ALA A 432 -7.30 34.35 25.61
N ALA A 433 -6.52 35.15 24.88
CA ALA A 433 -6.18 36.53 25.25
C ALA A 433 -7.32 37.53 24.98
N GLY A 434 -8.44 37.10 24.38
CA GLY A 434 -9.56 37.97 23.99
C GLY A 434 -9.27 38.89 22.80
N ALA A 435 -8.11 38.75 22.15
CA ALA A 435 -7.73 39.54 20.99
C ALA A 435 -8.48 39.10 19.72
N LEU A 436 -8.96 37.86 19.69
CA LEU A 436 -9.74 37.29 18.60
C LEU A 436 -11.10 36.84 19.12
N SER A 437 -12.19 37.45 18.64
CA SER A 437 -13.55 37.04 19.02
C SER A 437 -13.92 35.69 18.38
N LEU A 438 -14.92 35.00 18.90
CA LEU A 438 -15.36 33.71 18.34
C LEU A 438 -15.86 33.84 16.88
N PRO A 439 -16.65 34.87 16.50
CA PRO A 439 -16.99 35.13 15.09
C PRO A 439 -15.77 35.41 14.21
N ASP A 440 -14.78 36.17 14.71
CA ASP A 440 -13.56 36.47 13.94
C ASP A 440 -12.72 35.21 13.73
N LEU A 441 -12.61 34.36 14.77
CA LEU A 441 -11.95 33.06 14.67
C LEU A 441 -12.62 32.17 13.62
N VAL A 442 -13.96 32.10 13.60
CA VAL A 442 -14.70 31.38 12.55
C VAL A 442 -14.35 31.94 11.17
N ALA A 443 -14.37 33.27 10.98
CA ALA A 443 -14.04 33.89 9.70
C ALA A 443 -12.60 33.59 9.24
N VAL A 444 -11.62 33.63 10.14
CA VAL A 444 -10.23 33.27 9.84
C VAL A 444 -10.13 31.79 9.44
N LEU A 445 -10.79 30.90 10.18
CA LEU A 445 -10.77 29.46 9.89
C LEU A 445 -11.44 29.14 8.55
N THR A 446 -12.59 29.74 8.25
CA THR A 446 -13.26 29.60 6.96
C THR A 446 -12.34 30.03 5.81
N ARG A 447 -11.70 31.19 5.95
CA ARG A 447 -10.75 31.69 4.95
C ARG A 447 -9.55 30.75 4.76
N ILE A 448 -9.00 30.21 5.85
CA ILE A 448 -7.89 29.24 5.77
C ILE A 448 -8.32 27.98 5.02
N ILE A 449 -9.54 27.47 5.28
CA ILE A 449 -10.05 26.29 4.57
C ILE A 449 -10.24 26.60 3.09
N GLU A 450 -10.87 27.73 2.75
CA GLU A 450 -11.09 28.14 1.36
C GLU A 450 -9.76 28.31 0.61
N GLU A 451 -8.79 29.03 1.18
CA GLU A 451 -7.46 29.20 0.58
C GLU A 451 -6.71 27.86 0.44
N ALA A 452 -6.84 26.96 1.42
CA ALA A 452 -6.21 25.63 1.37
C ALA A 452 -6.87 24.72 0.33
N GLU A 453 -8.20 24.68 0.25
CA GLU A 453 -8.95 23.90 -0.75
C GLU A 453 -8.75 24.44 -2.17
N GLU A 454 -8.68 25.76 -2.34
CA GLU A 454 -8.35 26.36 -3.63
C GLU A 454 -6.92 25.98 -4.07
N ARG A 455 -5.97 25.87 -3.13
CA ARG A 455 -4.62 25.38 -3.43
C ARG A 455 -4.63 23.88 -3.74
N LEU A 456 -5.32 23.07 -2.94
CA LEU A 456 -5.36 21.61 -3.11
C LEU A 456 -6.14 21.18 -4.36
N SER A 457 -7.14 21.94 -4.79
CA SER A 457 -7.84 21.72 -6.06
C SER A 457 -6.96 22.05 -7.29
N LYS A 458 -5.99 22.97 -7.14
CA LYS A 458 -4.96 23.26 -8.16
C LYS A 458 -3.84 22.23 -8.19
N VAL A 459 -3.63 21.47 -7.11
CA VAL A 459 -2.62 20.40 -7.04
C VAL A 459 -3.24 19.10 -7.52
N SER A 460 -2.87 18.69 -8.73
CA SER A 460 -3.42 17.52 -9.39
C SER A 460 -2.33 16.54 -9.84
N PHE A 461 -2.55 15.27 -9.54
CA PHE A 461 -1.68 14.14 -9.89
C PHE A 461 -2.13 13.53 -11.21
N ARG A 462 -1.20 12.95 -11.96
CA ARG A 462 -1.56 12.17 -13.15
C ARG A 462 -2.14 10.82 -12.72
N GLY A 463 -3.43 10.61 -12.97
CA GLY A 463 -4.10 9.32 -12.83
C GLY A 463 -3.97 8.47 -14.10
N LEU A 464 -4.84 7.46 -14.22
CA LEU A 464 -4.83 6.50 -15.32
C LEU A 464 -5.25 7.11 -16.66
N ARG A 465 -6.26 7.98 -16.65
CA ARG A 465 -6.80 8.66 -17.84
C ARG A 465 -7.02 10.16 -17.63
N ARG A 466 -7.25 10.58 -16.38
CA ARG A 466 -7.48 11.97 -16.00
C ARG A 466 -6.55 12.36 -14.86
N GLN A 467 -6.49 13.65 -14.58
CA GLN A 467 -5.82 14.14 -13.39
C GLN A 467 -6.70 13.91 -12.15
N VAL A 468 -6.06 13.70 -11.00
CA VAL A 468 -6.70 13.42 -9.71
C VAL A 468 -6.27 14.48 -8.71
N SER A 469 -7.21 15.13 -8.03
CA SER A 469 -6.86 16.17 -7.05
C SER A 469 -6.26 15.57 -5.78
N ALA A 470 -5.46 16.37 -5.07
CA ALA A 470 -4.92 15.98 -3.77
C ALA A 470 -6.02 15.69 -2.72
N SER A 471 -7.12 16.46 -2.77
CA SER A 471 -8.29 16.28 -1.91
C SER A 471 -8.99 14.94 -2.13
N GLU A 472 -9.08 14.51 -3.39
CA GLU A 472 -9.67 13.20 -3.73
C GLU A 472 -8.80 12.05 -3.22
N LEU A 473 -7.47 12.11 -3.41
CA LEU A 473 -6.57 11.09 -2.87
C LEU A 473 -6.61 11.03 -1.33
N HIS A 474 -6.84 12.16 -0.66
CA HIS A 474 -7.05 12.19 0.80
C HIS A 474 -8.37 11.54 1.21
N THR A 475 -9.46 11.86 0.52
CA THR A 475 -10.79 11.29 0.79
C THR A 475 -10.81 9.77 0.54
N SER A 476 -10.01 9.30 -0.43
CA SER A 476 -9.74 7.89 -0.69
C SER A 476 -8.75 7.23 0.29
N GLY A 477 -8.30 7.93 1.32
CA GLY A 477 -7.37 7.38 2.33
C GLY A 477 -5.97 7.05 1.82
N ILE A 478 -5.60 7.53 0.62
CA ILE A 478 -4.30 7.28 -0.01
C ILE A 478 -3.27 8.30 0.49
N LEU A 479 -3.69 9.56 0.63
CA LEU A 479 -2.87 10.61 1.25
C LEU A 479 -3.24 10.80 2.71
N GLY A 480 -2.26 10.66 3.60
CA GLY A 480 -2.42 10.99 5.00
C GLY A 480 -2.61 12.51 5.22
N PRO A 481 -3.24 12.92 6.34
CA PRO A 481 -3.53 14.31 6.65
C PRO A 481 -2.28 15.19 6.71
N ASP A 482 -1.16 14.65 7.20
CA ASP A 482 0.12 15.37 7.28
C ASP A 482 0.74 15.62 5.90
N THR A 483 0.60 14.66 4.98
CA THR A 483 1.12 14.81 3.60
C THR A 483 0.28 15.81 2.82
N LEU A 484 -1.04 15.78 3.00
CA LEU A 484 -1.94 16.77 2.41
C LEU A 484 -1.62 18.19 2.93
N ARG A 485 -1.38 18.32 4.23
CA ARG A 485 -0.96 19.60 4.83
C ARG A 485 0.36 20.09 4.25
N ALA A 486 1.35 19.22 4.12
CA ALA A 486 2.64 19.58 3.54
C ALA A 486 2.52 20.05 2.08
N LEU A 487 1.64 19.42 1.29
CA LEU A 487 1.29 19.88 -0.06
C LEU A 487 0.58 21.24 -0.04
N ALA A 488 -0.40 21.41 0.84
CA ALA A 488 -1.13 22.67 0.99
C ALA A 488 -0.22 23.82 1.43
N GLN A 489 0.83 23.54 2.20
CA GLN A 489 1.82 24.53 2.65
C GLN A 489 2.93 24.75 1.62
N GLY A 490 3.12 23.83 0.68
CA GLY A 490 4.21 23.86 -0.31
C GLY A 490 5.56 23.39 0.24
N THR A 491 5.58 22.75 1.41
CA THR A 491 6.80 22.16 2.00
C THR A 491 7.17 20.82 1.38
N LYS A 492 6.22 20.16 0.72
CA LYS A 492 6.44 18.94 -0.07
C LYS A 492 6.01 19.16 -1.51
N THR A 493 6.79 18.66 -2.45
CA THR A 493 6.50 18.83 -3.89
C THR A 493 5.57 17.73 -4.42
N LEU A 494 4.90 18.01 -5.54
CA LEU A 494 4.07 17.00 -6.22
C LEU A 494 4.89 15.77 -6.64
N GLN A 495 6.12 15.98 -7.09
CA GLN A 495 7.02 14.90 -7.49
C GLN A 495 7.36 13.98 -6.31
N GLU A 496 7.76 14.56 -5.17
CA GLU A 496 8.06 13.79 -3.95
C GLU A 496 6.88 12.97 -3.45
N VAL A 497 5.63 13.45 -3.61
CA VAL A 497 4.44 12.68 -3.23
C VAL A 497 4.11 11.60 -4.25
N THR A 498 4.32 11.86 -5.54
CA THR A 498 4.08 10.90 -6.63
C THR A 498 5.07 9.74 -6.58
N GLU A 499 6.30 9.99 -6.13
CA GLU A 499 7.35 8.99 -5.98
C GLU A 499 7.19 8.10 -4.73
N MET A 500 6.28 8.43 -3.81
CA MET A 500 5.97 7.56 -2.66
C MET A 500 5.30 6.26 -3.14
N ASP A 501 5.84 5.10 -2.76
CA ASP A 501 5.28 3.79 -3.12
C ASP A 501 3.80 3.63 -2.71
N SER A 502 3.43 4.20 -1.56
CA SER A 502 2.05 4.20 -1.06
C SER A 502 1.08 4.96 -1.95
N VAL A 503 1.53 5.96 -2.71
CA VAL A 503 0.70 6.77 -3.61
C VAL A 503 0.78 6.22 -5.04
N LYS A 504 1.98 5.91 -5.51
CA LYS A 504 2.24 5.36 -6.85
C LYS A 504 1.45 4.08 -7.11
N ARG A 505 1.31 3.22 -6.10
CA ARG A 505 0.46 2.01 -6.16
C ARG A 505 -0.96 2.32 -6.61
N TYR A 506 -1.55 3.44 -6.17
CA TYR A 506 -2.93 3.77 -6.49
C TYR A 506 -3.08 4.61 -7.76
N LEU A 507 -2.08 5.43 -8.09
CA LEU A 507 -2.06 6.21 -9.34
C LEU A 507 -1.73 5.36 -10.57
N GLU A 508 -0.68 4.53 -10.48
CA GLU A 508 -0.15 3.77 -11.61
C GLU A 508 -0.41 2.27 -11.49
N GLY A 509 -0.47 1.73 -10.26
CA GLY A 509 -0.57 0.29 -10.01
C GLY A 509 0.78 -0.36 -9.70
N THR A 510 0.77 -1.66 -9.43
CA THR A 510 1.96 -2.48 -9.14
C THR A 510 2.49 -3.24 -10.36
N SER A 511 2.17 -2.76 -11.57
CA SER A 511 2.39 -3.41 -12.87
C SER A 511 1.55 -4.67 -13.12
N CYS A 512 1.09 -4.82 -14.36
CA CYS A 512 0.48 -6.03 -14.91
C CYS A 512 1.54 -6.90 -15.62
N ILE A 513 1.15 -8.09 -16.10
CA ILE A 513 1.96 -8.93 -17.00
C ILE A 513 2.12 -8.17 -18.31
N ALA A 514 3.32 -7.67 -18.59
CA ALA A 514 3.61 -6.77 -19.70
C ALA A 514 3.91 -7.51 -21.02
N GLY A 515 4.46 -8.71 -20.93
CA GLY A 515 4.92 -9.46 -22.09
C GLY A 515 5.38 -10.86 -21.74
N VAL A 516 6.07 -11.48 -22.69
CA VAL A 516 6.66 -12.80 -22.51
C VAL A 516 8.17 -12.78 -22.73
N LEU A 517 8.85 -13.66 -22.02
CA LEU A 517 10.24 -14.02 -22.29
C LEU A 517 10.25 -15.39 -22.96
N VAL A 518 10.84 -15.47 -24.14
CA VAL A 518 10.90 -16.71 -24.92
C VAL A 518 12.36 -17.14 -25.02
N PRO A 519 12.69 -18.44 -24.88
CA PRO A 519 14.04 -18.91 -25.13
C PRO A 519 14.44 -18.57 -26.56
N ALA A 520 15.61 -17.94 -26.76
CA ALA A 520 16.11 -17.66 -28.08
C ALA A 520 16.23 -18.98 -28.87
N LYS A 521 15.82 -18.96 -30.14
CA LYS A 521 16.18 -20.04 -31.05
C LYS A 521 17.66 -19.89 -31.36
N ASP A 522 18.45 -20.94 -31.14
CA ASP A 522 19.79 -21.01 -31.73
C ASP A 522 19.62 -20.84 -33.26
N GLU A 523 20.21 -19.80 -33.85
CA GLU A 523 20.27 -19.71 -35.30
C GLU A 523 21.09 -20.91 -35.81
N PRO A 524 20.55 -21.77 -36.69
CA PRO A 524 21.38 -22.78 -37.33
C PRO A 524 22.43 -22.04 -38.17
N GLY A 525 23.69 -22.32 -37.87
CA GLY A 525 24.86 -21.65 -38.42
C GLY A 525 24.69 -21.29 -39.90
N ARG A 526 24.87 -20.00 -40.18
CA ARG A 526 25.00 -19.44 -41.52
C ARG A 526 26.06 -20.27 -42.25
N GLN A 527 25.63 -21.18 -43.13
CA GLN A 527 26.55 -21.85 -44.05
C GLN A 527 27.15 -20.76 -44.93
N GLU A 528 28.38 -20.36 -44.61
CA GLU A 528 29.23 -19.65 -45.54
C GLU A 528 29.42 -20.57 -46.75
N LYS A 529 28.81 -20.18 -47.87
CA LYS A 529 29.13 -20.77 -49.17
C LYS A 529 30.61 -20.49 -49.43
N MET A 530 31.41 -21.56 -49.50
CA MET A 530 32.76 -21.54 -50.06
C MET A 530 32.74 -21.11 -51.52
#